data_AF-A0A1I5FPQ5-F1
#
_entry.id   AF-A0A1I5FPQ5-F1
#
_cell.length_a   1.000
_cell.length_b   1.000
_cell.length_c   1.000
_cell.angle_alpha   90.00
_cell.angle_beta   90.00
_cell.angle_gamma   90.00
#
_symmetry.space_group_name_H-M   'P 1'
#
loop_
_entity.id
_entity.type
_entity.pdbx_description
1 polymer ?
#
loop_
_entity_poly.entity_id
_entity_poly.type
_entity_poly.pdbx_seq_one_letter_code
_entity_poly.pdbx_strand_id
1 'polypeptide(L)'
;MSSRRRIHEDNRDRRVDIDLEEVAHFVNNISICSGALLIVSLIALLLTGSRPETNVIYFMVIGINAIAFIAGRLFHKRYSNKE
;
A
#
# COMPACT_ATOMS: atom_id res chain seq x y z
N MET A 1 -26.23 -50.98 -4.37
CA MET A 1 -24.98 -50.33 -3.90
C MET A 1 -25.24 -48.84 -3.76
N SER A 2 -24.88 -48.28 -2.61
CA SER A 2 -25.30 -46.97 -2.11
C SER A 2 -24.51 -45.84 -2.78
N SER A 3 -25.14 -45.14 -3.73
CA SER A 3 -24.65 -43.87 -4.27
C SER A 3 -25.21 -42.72 -3.42
N ARG A 4 -24.72 -42.59 -2.18
CA ARG A 4 -24.98 -41.46 -1.27
C ARG A 4 -23.79 -41.30 -0.33
N ARG A 5 -22.75 -40.60 -0.79
CA ARG A 5 -21.74 -39.88 0.03
C ARG A 5 -20.63 -39.44 -0.89
N ARG A 6 -20.77 -38.24 -1.45
CA ARG A 6 -19.67 -37.32 -1.81
C ARG A 6 -20.23 -36.01 -2.39
N ILE A 7 -21.30 -35.50 -1.76
CA ILE A 7 -21.79 -34.14 -1.99
C ILE A 7 -21.86 -33.47 -0.62
N HIS A 8 -20.75 -33.46 0.11
CA HIS A 8 -20.67 -32.69 1.35
C HIS A 8 -19.23 -32.43 1.77
N GLU A 9 -18.47 -31.76 0.91
CA GLU A 9 -17.19 -31.16 1.34
C GLU A 9 -16.82 -29.93 0.51
N ASP A 10 -17.81 -29.27 -0.11
CA ASP A 10 -17.59 -28.08 -0.95
C ASP A 10 -18.05 -26.79 -0.23
N ASN A 11 -17.84 -26.72 1.08
CA ASN A 11 -18.33 -25.62 1.92
C ASN A 11 -17.43 -25.29 3.13
N ARG A 12 -16.12 -25.53 3.06
CA ARG A 12 -15.17 -25.17 4.13
C ARG A 12 -13.77 -24.79 3.65
N ASP A 13 -13.67 -23.86 2.72
CA ASP A 13 -12.62 -22.84 2.71
C ASP A 13 -12.82 -21.94 1.48
N ARG A 14 -13.82 -21.04 1.55
CA ARG A 14 -13.66 -19.76 0.86
C ARG A 14 -12.67 -18.94 1.69
N ARG A 15 -11.41 -19.39 1.74
CA ARG A 15 -10.31 -18.44 1.89
C ARG A 15 -10.50 -17.55 0.68
N VAL A 16 -10.80 -16.29 0.92
CA VAL A 16 -10.65 -15.28 -0.13
C VAL A 16 -9.18 -15.40 -0.50
N ASP A 17 -8.88 -16.10 -1.60
CA ASP A 17 -7.57 -16.10 -2.24
C ASP A 17 -7.40 -14.68 -2.76
N ILE A 18 -7.13 -13.77 -1.82
CA ILE A 18 -6.69 -12.43 -2.12
C ILE A 18 -5.33 -12.66 -2.74
N ASP A 19 -5.28 -12.55 -4.06
CA ASP A 19 -4.06 -12.74 -4.81
C ASP A 19 -3.04 -11.71 -4.30
N LEU A 20 -2.04 -12.18 -3.56
CA LEU A 20 -1.06 -11.30 -2.93
C LEU A 20 -0.28 -10.51 -3.98
N GLU A 21 -0.24 -11.02 -5.21
CA GLU A 21 0.33 -10.35 -6.37
C GLU A 21 -0.51 -9.12 -6.76
N GLU A 22 -1.83 -9.25 -6.85
CA GLU A 22 -2.74 -8.13 -7.14
C GLU A 22 -2.66 -7.06 -6.04
N VAL A 23 -2.60 -7.48 -4.77
CA VAL A 23 -2.41 -6.57 -3.63
C VAL A 23 -1.03 -5.90 -3.69
N ALA A 24 0.03 -6.61 -4.05
CA ALA A 24 1.36 -6.04 -4.18
C ALA A 24 1.44 -4.99 -5.29
N HIS A 25 0.79 -5.23 -6.43
CA HIS A 25 0.66 -4.25 -7.50
C HIS A 25 -0.13 -3.02 -7.06
N PHE A 26 -1.26 -3.22 -6.37
CA PHE A 26 -2.06 -2.12 -5.84
C PHE A 26 -1.28 -1.27 -4.83
N VAL A 27 -0.59 -1.91 -3.88
CA VAL A 27 0.25 -1.23 -2.88
C VAL A 27 1.43 -0.52 -3.54
N ASN A 28 2.00 -1.06 -4.62
CA ASN A 28 3.06 -0.40 -5.38
C ASN A 28 2.56 0.89 -6.05
N ASN A 29 1.36 0.87 -6.64
CA ASN A 29 0.75 2.07 -7.22
C ASN A 29 0.51 3.16 -6.15
N ILE A 30 -0.01 2.78 -4.98
CA ILE A 30 -0.16 3.70 -3.84
C ILE A 30 1.18 4.27 -3.41
N SER A 31 2.22 3.43 -3.36
CA SER A 31 3.58 3.86 -3.02
C SER A 31 4.08 4.91 -4.00
N ILE A 32 3.95 4.68 -5.31
CA ILE A 32 4.37 5.63 -6.35
C ILE A 32 3.61 6.96 -6.21
N CYS A 33 2.30 6.92 -6.02
CA CYS A 33 1.49 8.12 -5.78
C CYS A 33 1.94 8.88 -4.53
N SER A 34 2.22 8.17 -3.44
CA SER A 34 2.73 8.75 -2.19
C SER A 34 4.12 9.39 -2.40
N GLY A 35 4.98 8.76 -3.20
CA GLY A 35 6.28 9.31 -3.60
C GLY A 35 6.16 10.60 -4.42
N ALA A 36 5.21 10.66 -5.36
CA ALA A 36 4.93 11.88 -6.12
C ALA A 36 4.41 13.01 -5.22
N LEU A 37 3.49 12.71 -4.31
CA LEU A 37 2.97 13.67 -3.33
C LEU A 37 4.06 14.18 -2.39
N LEU A 38 5.04 13.33 -2.03
CA LEU A 38 6.23 13.71 -1.27
C LEU A 38 7.04 14.79 -2.01
N ILE A 39 7.32 14.59 -3.29
CA ILE A 39 8.08 15.55 -4.11
C ILE A 39 7.34 16.88 -4.19
N VAL A 40 6.03 16.85 -4.45
CA VAL A 40 5.19 18.06 -4.48
C VAL A 40 5.21 18.78 -3.13
N SER A 41 5.12 18.05 -2.02
CA SER A 41 5.12 18.62 -0.67
C SER A 41 6.46 19.28 -0.33
N LEU A 42 7.58 18.69 -0.78
CA LEU A 42 8.91 19.28 -0.62
C LEU A 42 9.06 20.57 -1.45
N ILE A 43 8.59 20.57 -2.70
CA ILE A 43 8.59 21.77 -3.55
C ILE A 43 7.72 22.86 -2.92
N ALA A 44 6.53 22.53 -2.42
CA ALA A 44 5.63 23.47 -1.77
C ALA A 44 6.24 24.07 -0.49
N LEU A 45 6.94 23.27 0.31
CA LEU A 45 7.68 23.73 1.48
C LEU A 45 8.78 24.74 1.09
N LEU A 46 9.52 24.47 0.02
CA LEU A 46 10.58 25.36 -0.47
C LEU A 46 10.02 26.68 -1.04
N LEU A 47 8.88 26.64 -1.73
CA LEU A 47 8.27 27.81 -2.38
C LEU A 47 7.49 28.72 -1.42
N THR A 48 6.84 28.16 -0.40
CA THR A 48 5.92 28.93 0.46
C THR A 48 6.65 29.77 1.52
N GLY A 49 7.93 29.48 1.77
CA GLY A 49 8.74 30.17 2.77
C GLY A 49 8.31 29.86 4.21
N SER A 50 9.20 30.21 5.16
CA SER A 50 9.17 29.78 6.56
C SER A 50 8.08 30.45 7.41
N ARG A 51 6.81 30.19 7.10
CA ARG A 51 5.71 30.45 8.05
C ARG A 51 5.63 29.27 9.02
N PRO A 52 5.94 29.45 10.32
CA PRO A 52 6.04 28.35 11.27
C PRO A 52 4.73 27.55 11.40
N GLU A 53 3.58 28.21 11.29
CA GLU A 53 2.26 27.59 11.31
C GLU A 53 2.05 26.62 10.12
N THR A 54 2.50 27.00 8.93
CA THR A 54 2.35 26.20 7.71
C THR A 54 3.39 25.09 7.63
N ASN A 55 4.58 25.30 8.23
CA ASN A 55 5.64 24.31 8.28
C ASN A 55 5.18 23.02 8.98
N VAL A 56 4.40 23.12 10.07
CA VAL A 56 3.87 21.94 10.76
C VAL A 56 3.02 21.08 9.83
N ILE A 57 2.17 21.72 9.02
CA ILE A 57 1.31 21.03 8.05
C ILE A 57 2.18 20.35 6.98
N TYR A 58 3.18 21.06 6.44
CA TYR A 58 4.10 20.46 5.46
C TYR A 58 4.87 19.27 6.04
N PHE A 59 5.38 19.37 7.28
CA PHE A 59 6.07 18.25 7.94
C PHE A 59 5.15 17.06 8.17
N MET A 60 3.88 17.29 8.55
CA MET A 60 2.90 16.20 8.68
C MET A 60 2.64 15.51 7.35
N VAL A 61 2.39 16.26 6.28
CA VAL A 61 2.13 15.70 4.93
C VAL A 61 3.35 14.95 4.42
N ILE A 62 4.55 15.50 4.56
CA ILE A 62 5.80 14.84 4.20
C ILE A 62 5.97 13.55 5.00
N GLY A 63 5.73 13.59 6.31
CA GLY A 63 5.86 12.42 7.19
C GLY A 63 4.92 11.28 6.82
N ILE A 64 3.63 11.57 6.60
CA ILE A 64 2.64 10.55 6.23
C ILE A 64 2.98 9.91 4.88
N ASN A 65 3.30 10.73 3.86
CA ASN A 65 3.66 10.22 2.55
C ASN A 65 4.99 9.44 2.57
N ALA A 66 5.95 9.83 3.41
CA ALA A 66 7.18 9.07 3.62
C ALA A 66 6.92 7.70 4.23
N ILE A 67 6.07 7.62 5.26
CA ILE A 67 5.69 6.33 5.87
C ILE A 67 4.98 5.45 4.82
N ALA A 68 4.02 6.00 4.08
CA ALA A 68 3.30 5.26 3.04
C ALA A 68 4.24 4.75 1.94
N PHE A 69 5.18 5.57 1.49
CA PHE A 69 6.19 5.19 0.49
C PHE A 69 7.13 4.09 1.01
N ILE A 70 7.64 4.23 2.24
CA ILE A 70 8.54 3.24 2.84
C ILE A 70 7.80 1.91 3.06
N ALA A 71 6.60 1.96 3.62
CA ALA A 71 5.76 0.77 3.85
C ALA A 71 5.42 0.08 2.53
N GLY A 72 5.01 0.84 1.51
CA GLY A 72 4.72 0.30 0.18
C GLY A 72 5.93 -0.34 -0.49
N ARG A 73 7.10 0.31 -0.41
CA ARG A 73 8.37 -0.25 -0.93
C ARG A 73 8.79 -1.51 -0.18
N LEU A 74 8.63 -1.54 1.14
CA LEU A 74 9.00 -2.69 1.98
C LEU A 74 8.05 -3.88 1.76
N PHE A 75 6.77 -3.60 1.56
CA PHE A 75 5.77 -4.59 1.15
C PHE A 75 6.11 -5.15 -0.24
N HIS A 76 6.27 -4.29 -1.25
CA HIS A 76 6.62 -4.71 -2.60
C HIS A 76 7.90 -5.56 -2.62
N LYS A 77 8.97 -5.15 -1.91
CA LYS A 77 10.22 -5.93 -1.83
C LYS A 77 10.03 -7.31 -1.18
N ARG A 78 9.14 -7.46 -0.19
CA ARG A 78 8.90 -8.76 0.47
C ARG A 78 8.08 -9.73 -0.38
N TYR A 79 7.21 -9.22 -1.24
CA TYR A 79 6.28 -10.04 -2.01
C TYR A 79 6.69 -10.21 -3.48
N SER A 80 7.41 -9.26 -4.07
CA SER A 80 7.96 -9.36 -5.43
C SER A 80 9.21 -10.23 -5.52
N ASN A 81 9.97 -10.41 -4.42
CA ASN A 81 11.22 -11.17 -4.40
C ASN A 81 11.02 -12.67 -4.09
N LYS A 82 9.80 -13.17 -4.33
CA LYS A 82 9.42 -14.59 -4.20
C LYS A 82 9.21 -15.29 -5.56
N GLU A 83 9.39 -14.56 -6.66
CA GLU A 83 9.70 -15.13 -7.98
C GLU A 83 11.20 -15.42 -8.10
#